data_AF-A0A9P3JTA0-F1
#
_entry.id   AF-A0A9P3JTA0-F1
#
_cell.length_a   1.000
_cell.length_b   1.000
_cell.length_c   1.000
_cell.angle_alpha   90.00
_cell.angle_beta   90.00
_cell.angle_gamma   90.00
#
_symmetry.space_group_name_H-M   'P 1'
#
loop_
_entity.id
_entity.type
_entity.pdbx_description
1 polymer ?
#
loop_
_entity_poly.entity_id
_entity_poly.type
_entity_poly.pdbx_seq_one_letter_code
_entity_poly.pdbx_strand_id
1 'polypeptide(L)'
;MRPAPVLRLIISSPQSVSVSIIQGTRKRRRNRSLLRTGTCAASSAASSAGSSAPAGVPSLDELRRRLERMGKAETGEGSERGRIEGSGAGGVWENVAKASTRLFGQGGGGEGEGEAVRVVLYRDDAAWCPFCQRVWLQLEEKRISYRVEKINLKCYGPKPDWFLQLVPNAMLPAVQLDGRVITESVTIMKEIEAAFPDHLPLLPPPSDAHATATAEQLMGLERRLTRAWLLWTKGRDAIRWLGGGSRNSSSSSKSGDSSRSSNGGDGASSGEESEGRRESSGEESEGRREFEAAIDAVEEALVKSGGPYFLGKEMRLSFSLVDIIHAPLLERFAASAPYWKGLVVRTNPRWPALSRWYDAMHSRPAYLPLKSDDFSITHSLVPQIGPVIASGDPTAVAHRAYIDGRDGTGAWDLPLREEETAWGRDDGTGGEGRRAQREVVRALVGNHERLVTFCLRSLRDPATASTAGGVAAAGNVADAGASDAAAPSSRLTQAHQRLIQEEHLAPAVSEALRHVAHALMVGTESAGPFPAASHSLAVLVGESEGDDEREGKERLAVALAYLRDRVGVPRDLSYPAARQLRAHLQWVIRSLDSQL
;
A
#
# COMPACT_ATOMS: atom_id res chain seq x y z
N MET A 1 28.30 -5.04 1.55
CA MET A 1 27.38 -5.12 0.39
C MET A 1 26.70 -3.78 0.22
N ARG A 2 26.70 -3.21 -1.00
CA ARG A 2 26.00 -1.95 -1.27
C ARG A 2 24.48 -2.16 -1.11
N PRO A 3 23.75 -1.25 -0.44
CA PRO A 3 22.34 -1.42 -0.15
C PRO A 3 21.49 -1.42 -1.43
N ALA A 4 20.40 -2.19 -1.44
CA ALA A 4 19.39 -2.10 -2.48
C ALA A 4 18.86 -0.66 -2.58
N PRO A 5 18.77 -0.06 -3.78
CA PRO A 5 18.25 1.29 -3.92
C PRO A 5 16.75 1.29 -3.56
N VAL A 6 16.43 1.99 -2.48
CA VAL A 6 15.11 2.56 -2.21
C VAL A 6 14.78 3.49 -3.38
N LEU A 7 13.59 3.38 -3.94
CA LEU A 7 13.17 4.25 -5.03
C LEU A 7 12.98 5.67 -4.48
N ARG A 8 14.04 6.49 -4.51
CA ARG A 8 13.90 7.95 -4.34
C ARG A 8 13.23 8.51 -5.59
N LEU A 9 11.99 8.96 -5.45
CA LEU A 9 11.39 9.95 -6.34
C LEU A 9 12.17 11.26 -6.20
N ILE A 10 13.22 11.45 -7.00
CA ILE A 10 13.83 12.77 -7.20
C ILE A 10 13.42 13.23 -8.60
N ILE A 11 12.62 14.28 -8.65
CA ILE A 11 12.36 15.05 -9.86
C ILE A 11 13.50 16.07 -9.96
N SER A 12 14.40 15.88 -10.92
CA SER A 12 15.29 16.96 -11.32
C SER A 12 14.43 18.04 -11.99
N SER A 13 14.45 19.27 -11.46
CA SER A 13 13.93 20.43 -12.19
C SER A 13 14.67 20.57 -13.53
N PRO A 14 13.99 20.87 -14.64
CA PRO A 14 14.67 21.31 -15.84
C PRO A 14 15.15 22.75 -15.63
N GLN A 15 16.46 22.95 -15.57
CA GLN A 15 17.03 24.29 -15.77
C GLN A 15 16.72 24.73 -17.20
N SER A 16 16.03 25.86 -17.31
CA SER A 16 15.72 26.53 -18.57
C SER A 16 17.02 27.02 -19.23
N VAL A 17 17.39 26.42 -20.37
CA VAL A 17 18.32 27.04 -21.32
C VAL A 17 17.48 27.69 -22.43
N SER A 18 17.43 29.01 -22.43
CA SER A 18 16.79 29.81 -23.46
C SER A 18 17.66 29.82 -24.72
N VAL A 19 17.19 29.23 -25.81
CA VAL A 19 17.77 29.42 -27.15
C VAL A 19 16.89 30.42 -27.91
N SER A 20 17.39 31.63 -28.08
CA SER A 20 16.75 32.66 -28.91
C SER A 20 17.01 32.38 -30.39
N ILE A 21 15.97 31.99 -31.13
CA ILE A 21 16.01 31.94 -32.60
C ILE A 21 15.53 33.29 -33.15
N ILE A 22 16.44 33.97 -33.85
CA ILE A 22 16.25 35.26 -34.51
C ILE A 22 15.30 35.09 -35.70
N GLN A 23 14.24 35.91 -35.74
CA GLN A 23 13.32 36.03 -36.85
C GLN A 23 13.98 36.70 -38.07
N GLY A 24 14.01 36.00 -39.20
CA GLY A 24 14.33 36.56 -40.52
C GLY A 24 13.08 36.63 -41.38
N THR A 25 12.53 37.84 -41.55
CA THR A 25 11.40 38.13 -42.44
C THR A 25 11.80 38.03 -43.92
N ARG A 26 11.01 37.36 -44.76
CA ARG A 26 10.91 37.68 -46.20
C ARG A 26 9.53 37.35 -46.79
N LYS A 27 8.89 38.40 -47.32
CA LYS A 27 7.64 38.44 -48.09
C LYS A 27 7.83 37.97 -49.54
N ARG A 28 6.80 37.30 -50.09
CA ARG A 28 6.25 37.30 -51.49
C ARG A 28 5.75 35.89 -51.83
N ARG A 29 4.68 35.61 -52.58
CA ARG A 29 3.66 36.37 -53.34
C ARG A 29 2.52 35.36 -53.66
N ARG A 30 1.30 35.87 -53.84
CA ARG A 30 0.07 35.14 -54.22
C ARG A 30 0.21 34.35 -55.54
N ASN A 31 -0.51 33.23 -55.66
CA ASN A 31 -1.43 33.03 -56.78
C ASN A 31 -2.60 32.10 -56.44
N ARG A 32 -3.79 32.52 -56.90
CA ARG A 32 -5.09 31.83 -56.85
C ARG A 32 -5.23 30.94 -58.09
N SER A 33 -5.89 29.80 -57.96
CA SER A 33 -6.90 29.38 -58.95
C SER A 33 -7.98 28.53 -58.29
N LEU A 34 -9.21 28.99 -58.46
CA LEU A 34 -10.48 28.31 -58.15
C LEU A 34 -10.69 27.15 -59.11
N LEU A 35 -11.43 26.13 -58.69
CA LEU A 35 -12.59 25.61 -59.45
C LEU A 35 -13.46 24.74 -58.53
N ARG A 36 -14.73 25.13 -58.48
CA ARG A 36 -15.90 24.50 -57.85
C ARG A 36 -16.62 23.69 -58.93
N THR A 37 -17.18 22.53 -58.56
CA THR A 37 -18.46 21.90 -59.01
C THR A 37 -18.38 20.44 -58.54
N GLY A 38 -19.39 19.75 -58.02
CA GLY A 38 -20.81 19.97 -57.81
C GLY A 38 -21.35 18.75 -57.04
N THR A 39 -22.48 18.92 -56.39
CA THR A 39 -23.22 17.95 -55.57
C THR A 39 -23.81 16.79 -56.38
N CYS A 40 -23.83 15.58 -55.81
CA CYS A 40 -24.97 14.67 -55.92
C CYS A 40 -24.97 13.62 -54.80
N ALA A 41 -26.11 13.47 -54.13
CA ALA A 41 -26.38 12.44 -53.14
C ALA A 41 -26.64 11.09 -53.82
N ALA A 42 -26.11 10.00 -53.26
CA ALA A 42 -26.62 8.65 -53.48
C ALA A 42 -26.32 7.81 -52.25
N SER A 43 -27.39 7.33 -51.62
CA SER A 43 -27.41 6.26 -50.64
C SER A 43 -26.96 4.95 -51.28
N SER A 44 -25.98 4.27 -50.69
CA SER A 44 -25.84 2.83 -50.83
C SER A 44 -25.17 2.24 -49.59
N ALA A 45 -25.91 1.34 -48.94
CA ALA A 45 -25.37 0.42 -47.98
C ALA A 45 -24.32 -0.46 -48.69
N ALA A 46 -23.09 -0.42 -48.20
CA ALA A 46 -22.06 -1.35 -48.59
C ALA A 46 -21.33 -1.80 -47.33
N SER A 47 -21.61 -3.04 -46.96
CA SER A 47 -20.91 -3.86 -45.99
C SER A 47 -19.41 -3.85 -46.32
N SER A 48 -18.61 -3.14 -45.53
CA SER A 48 -17.17 -3.36 -45.47
C SER A 48 -16.86 -4.10 -44.18
N ALA A 49 -16.87 -5.43 -44.27
CA ALA A 49 -16.11 -6.27 -43.38
C ALA A 49 -14.64 -5.86 -43.52
N GLY A 50 -14.22 -4.92 -42.67
CA GLY A 50 -12.83 -4.59 -42.48
C GLY A 50 -12.19 -5.73 -41.72
N SER A 51 -11.46 -6.57 -42.45
CA SER A 51 -10.39 -7.40 -41.90
C SER A 51 -9.43 -6.48 -41.15
N SER A 52 -9.61 -6.35 -39.83
CA SER A 52 -8.56 -5.84 -38.96
C SER A 52 -7.66 -7.02 -38.61
N ALA A 53 -6.42 -6.99 -39.08
CA ALA A 53 -5.33 -7.71 -38.43
C ALA A 53 -5.44 -7.52 -36.91
N PRO A 54 -5.07 -8.51 -36.06
CA PRO A 54 -5.11 -8.30 -34.62
C PRO A 54 -4.27 -7.06 -34.30
N ALA A 55 -4.92 -6.02 -33.79
CA ALA A 55 -4.27 -4.78 -33.46
C ALA A 55 -3.21 -5.10 -32.39
N GLY A 56 -1.93 -4.99 -32.74
CA GLY A 56 -0.84 -5.24 -31.80
C GLY A 56 -0.94 -4.36 -30.56
N VAL A 57 -0.31 -4.80 -29.46
CA VAL A 57 -0.32 -4.06 -28.18
C VAL A 57 0.15 -2.61 -28.41
N PRO A 58 -0.65 -1.58 -28.06
CA PRO A 58 -0.31 -0.18 -28.32
C PRO A 58 1.07 0.21 -27.78
N SER A 59 1.75 1.11 -28.50
CA SER A 59 3.01 1.70 -28.03
C SER A 59 2.80 2.56 -26.78
N LEU A 60 3.85 2.77 -25.99
CA LEU A 60 3.77 3.61 -24.79
C LEU A 60 3.33 5.05 -25.12
N ASP A 61 3.81 5.61 -26.23
CA ASP A 61 3.42 6.95 -26.68
C ASP A 61 1.97 7.01 -27.15
N GLU A 62 1.46 5.94 -27.73
CA GLU A 62 0.04 5.85 -28.05
C GLU A 62 -0.83 5.81 -26.79
N LEU A 63 -0.43 5.04 -25.77
CA LEU A 63 -1.11 5.01 -24.48
C LEU A 63 -1.08 6.38 -23.79
N ARG A 64 0.05 7.10 -23.84
CA ARG A 64 0.15 8.49 -23.34
C ARG A 64 -0.86 9.41 -24.03
N ARG A 65 -0.91 9.38 -25.37
CA ARG A 65 -1.88 10.19 -26.15
C ARG A 65 -3.33 9.80 -25.89
N ARG A 66 -3.64 8.52 -25.65
CA ARG A 66 -4.98 8.05 -25.26
C ARG A 66 -5.36 8.59 -23.89
N LEU A 67 -4.47 8.48 -22.91
CA LEU A 67 -4.66 8.97 -21.55
C LEU A 67 -4.88 10.50 -21.51
N GLU A 68 -4.12 11.27 -22.27
CA GLU A 68 -4.31 12.74 -22.39
C GLU A 68 -5.69 13.10 -22.94
N ARG A 69 -6.19 12.36 -23.95
CA ARG A 69 -7.53 12.57 -24.50
C ARG A 69 -8.63 12.25 -23.48
N MET A 70 -8.45 11.18 -22.70
CA MET A 70 -9.36 10.85 -21.60
C MET A 70 -9.39 11.94 -20.54
N GLY A 71 -8.25 12.55 -20.22
CA GLY A 71 -8.16 13.65 -19.23
C GLY A 71 -8.81 14.96 -19.69
N LYS A 72 -8.73 15.31 -20.98
CA LYS A 72 -9.32 16.55 -21.53
C LYS A 72 -10.85 16.52 -21.64
N ALA A 73 -11.46 15.33 -21.71
CA ALA A 73 -12.91 15.18 -21.81
C ALA A 73 -13.65 15.49 -20.49
N GLU A 74 -12.93 15.61 -19.37
CA GLU A 74 -13.52 15.66 -18.02
C GLU A 74 -13.27 16.98 -17.27
N THR A 75 -12.67 17.99 -17.89
CA THR A 75 -12.46 19.31 -17.25
C THR A 75 -13.75 20.14 -17.13
N GLY A 76 -14.92 19.50 -17.09
CA GLY A 76 -16.19 20.11 -16.72
C GLY A 76 -16.31 20.21 -15.20
N GLU A 77 -16.15 21.43 -14.71
CA GLU A 77 -16.60 22.01 -13.42
C GLU A 77 -16.84 21.08 -12.21
N GLY A 78 -16.04 21.31 -11.16
CA GLY A 78 -16.47 21.10 -9.77
C GLY A 78 -15.66 20.10 -8.95
N SER A 79 -14.58 20.56 -8.29
CA SER A 79 -14.26 20.07 -6.94
C SER A 79 -13.26 20.98 -6.25
N GLU A 80 -13.77 21.79 -5.33
CA GLU A 80 -13.01 22.51 -4.31
C GLU A 80 -12.36 21.47 -3.36
N ARG A 81 -11.02 21.31 -3.39
CA ARG A 81 -10.23 20.48 -2.45
C ARG A 81 -8.74 20.85 -2.59
N GLY A 82 -8.07 21.03 -1.45
CA GLY A 82 -6.78 21.72 -1.29
C GLY A 82 -5.64 21.33 -2.23
N ARG A 83 -4.74 22.29 -2.47
CA ARG A 83 -3.59 22.18 -3.36
C ARG A 83 -2.56 21.20 -2.77
N ILE A 84 -2.26 20.14 -3.51
CA ILE A 84 -1.16 19.22 -3.21
C ILE A 84 0.03 19.70 -4.03
N GLU A 85 1.17 19.95 -3.37
CA GLU A 85 2.42 20.28 -4.06
C GLU A 85 3.35 19.07 -4.01
N GLY A 86 3.92 18.71 -5.17
CA GLY A 86 4.92 17.64 -5.29
C GLY A 86 4.52 16.40 -6.10
N SER A 87 3.34 16.33 -6.72
CA SER A 87 2.87 15.10 -7.40
C SER A 87 3.05 15.07 -8.93
N GLY A 88 3.62 16.10 -9.52
CA GLY A 88 4.11 16.06 -10.90
C GLY A 88 3.08 16.05 -12.04
N ALA A 89 1.77 16.19 -11.81
CA ALA A 89 0.81 16.50 -12.89
C ALA A 89 -0.52 17.01 -12.32
N GLY A 90 -0.81 18.30 -12.54
CA GLY A 90 -2.05 18.95 -12.09
C GLY A 90 -3.31 18.21 -12.53
N GLY A 91 -4.00 17.63 -11.55
CA GLY A 91 -5.29 16.99 -11.74
C GLY A 91 -5.83 16.50 -10.39
N VAL A 92 -7.08 16.89 -10.12
CA VAL A 92 -7.88 16.48 -8.96
C VAL A 92 -7.67 14.98 -8.67
N TRP A 93 -7.32 14.64 -7.42
CA TRP A 93 -6.96 13.31 -6.90
C TRP A 93 -5.51 12.85 -7.08
N GLU A 94 -4.58 13.55 -6.44
CA GLU A 94 -3.23 13.02 -6.18
C GLU A 94 -3.27 12.19 -4.90
N ASN A 95 -2.73 10.96 -4.99
CA ASN A 95 -2.65 10.02 -3.87
C ASN A 95 -2.00 10.69 -2.66
N VAL A 96 -2.78 10.88 -1.59
CA VAL A 96 -2.38 11.55 -0.34
C VAL A 96 -1.10 10.93 0.22
N ALA A 97 -0.91 9.61 0.08
CA ALA A 97 0.30 8.90 0.51
C ALA A 97 1.57 9.31 -0.25
N LYS A 98 1.43 9.92 -1.43
CA LYS A 98 2.55 10.37 -2.25
C LYS A 98 2.97 11.82 -1.99
N ALA A 99 2.13 12.62 -1.35
CA ALA A 99 2.39 14.04 -1.10
C ALA A 99 3.67 14.24 -0.27
N SER A 100 4.48 15.24 -0.66
CA SER A 100 5.58 15.78 0.16
C SER A 100 5.14 17.01 0.95
N THR A 101 4.11 17.71 0.47
CA THR A 101 3.48 18.85 1.18
C THR A 101 1.97 18.79 1.00
N ARG A 102 1.24 19.05 2.08
CA ARG A 102 -0.22 19.19 2.11
C ARG A 102 -0.57 20.58 2.61
N LEU A 103 -1.26 21.34 1.74
CA LEU A 103 -1.68 22.70 2.03
C LEU A 103 -3.22 22.76 2.09
N PHE A 104 -3.72 23.40 3.14
CA PHE A 104 -5.13 23.72 3.31
C PHE A 104 -5.26 25.25 3.34
N GLY A 105 -6.09 25.81 2.46
CA GLY A 105 -6.26 27.26 2.31
C GLY A 105 -7.26 27.82 3.31
N GLN A 106 -6.91 28.95 3.93
CA GLN A 106 -7.86 29.82 4.62
C GLN A 106 -8.83 30.41 3.59
N GLY A 107 -10.09 29.96 3.60
CA GLY A 107 -11.18 30.69 2.97
C GLY A 107 -11.55 31.89 3.84
N GLY A 108 -10.96 33.05 3.57
CA GLY A 108 -11.29 34.30 4.25
C GLY A 108 -10.31 35.40 3.90
N GLY A 109 -10.77 36.42 3.16
CA GLY A 109 -9.95 37.50 2.62
C GLY A 109 -9.13 38.23 3.69
N GLY A 110 -7.82 38.21 3.50
CA GLY A 110 -6.85 39.04 4.19
C GLY A 110 -5.51 38.81 3.53
N GLU A 111 -4.96 39.85 2.91
CA GLU A 111 -3.61 39.85 2.35
C GLU A 111 -2.61 39.65 3.49
N GLY A 112 -2.27 38.39 3.77
CA GLY A 112 -1.21 37.98 4.69
C GLY A 112 -0.29 37.02 3.95
N GLU A 113 0.99 37.40 3.87
CA GLU A 113 2.07 36.60 3.29
C GLU A 113 2.03 35.15 3.82
N GLY A 114 2.27 34.18 2.92
CA GLY A 114 2.01 32.75 3.15
C GLY A 114 2.47 32.23 4.51
N GLU A 115 1.50 31.82 5.35
CA GLU A 115 1.77 31.24 6.66
C GLU A 115 2.71 30.04 6.53
N ALA A 116 3.89 30.14 7.14
CA ALA A 116 4.90 29.10 7.06
C ALA A 116 4.36 27.78 7.61
N VAL A 117 4.54 26.69 6.88
CA VAL A 117 4.10 25.35 7.30
C VAL A 117 4.82 24.95 8.60
N ARG A 118 4.09 25.02 9.72
CA ARG A 118 4.56 24.78 11.10
C ARG A 118 4.87 23.31 11.42
N VAL A 119 4.29 22.38 10.67
CA VAL A 119 4.33 20.94 10.94
C VAL A 119 5.14 20.19 9.86
N VAL A 120 6.11 19.39 10.30
CA VAL A 120 6.73 18.33 9.48
C VAL A 120 6.40 16.98 10.11
N LEU A 121 5.67 16.14 9.38
CA LEU A 121 5.36 14.77 9.77
C LEU A 121 6.42 13.82 9.20
N TYR A 122 7.17 13.16 10.08
CA TYR A 122 8.00 12.00 9.73
C TYR A 122 7.14 10.76 9.85
N ARG A 123 6.81 10.14 8.71
CA ARG A 123 5.97 8.95 8.64
C ARG A 123 6.60 7.86 7.79
N ASP A 124 6.10 6.65 7.97
CA ASP A 124 6.69 5.48 7.33
C ASP A 124 6.47 5.49 5.80
N ASP A 125 7.48 5.17 5.01
CA ASP A 125 7.40 5.24 3.54
C ASP A 125 6.28 4.38 2.93
N ALA A 126 6.03 3.22 3.52
CA ALA A 126 5.07 2.26 3.00
C ALA A 126 3.61 2.52 3.39
N ALA A 127 3.34 3.51 4.25
CA ALA A 127 2.02 3.75 4.87
C ALA A 127 1.49 2.55 5.68
N TRP A 128 2.39 1.75 6.25
CA TRP A 128 2.07 0.54 7.01
C TRP A 128 1.92 0.77 8.50
N CYS A 129 2.44 1.87 9.05
CA CYS A 129 2.49 2.09 10.48
C CYS A 129 1.15 2.61 11.03
N PRO A 130 0.48 1.90 11.96
CA PRO A 130 -0.78 2.37 12.54
C PRO A 130 -0.60 3.70 13.28
N PHE A 131 0.54 3.86 13.95
CA PHE A 131 0.82 5.06 14.74
C PHE A 131 1.05 6.29 13.86
N CYS A 132 1.65 6.14 12.68
CA CYS A 132 1.76 7.21 11.70
C CYS A 132 0.38 7.62 11.17
N GLN A 133 -0.47 6.62 10.89
CA GLN A 133 -1.84 6.85 10.39
C GLN A 133 -2.68 7.68 11.38
N ARG A 134 -2.48 7.55 12.69
CA ARG A 134 -3.17 8.38 13.70
C ARG A 134 -2.90 9.87 13.52
N VAL A 135 -1.61 10.24 13.52
CA VAL A 135 -1.18 11.64 13.40
C VAL A 135 -1.57 12.18 12.03
N TRP A 136 -1.42 11.37 11.00
CA TRP A 136 -1.79 11.73 9.64
C TRP A 136 -3.29 12.03 9.51
N LEU A 137 -4.14 11.16 10.05
CA LEU A 137 -5.60 11.35 10.04
C LEU A 137 -6.00 12.61 10.85
N GLN A 138 -5.36 12.87 11.99
CA GLN A 138 -5.62 14.10 12.75
C GLN A 138 -5.31 15.35 11.93
N LEU A 139 -4.17 15.41 11.24
CA LEU A 139 -3.79 16.56 10.41
C LEU A 139 -4.78 16.77 9.26
N GLU A 140 -5.23 15.69 8.61
CA GLU A 140 -6.23 15.76 7.54
C GLU A 140 -7.60 16.21 8.04
N GLU A 141 -8.05 15.71 9.19
CA GLU A 141 -9.34 16.06 9.79
C GLU A 141 -9.37 17.50 10.29
N LYS A 142 -8.28 17.94 10.96
CA LYS A 142 -8.13 19.32 11.41
C LYS A 142 -7.81 20.30 10.27
N ARG A 143 -7.52 19.82 9.06
CA ARG A 143 -7.09 20.64 7.91
C ARG A 143 -5.87 21.50 8.23
N ILE A 144 -4.91 20.95 8.96
CA ILE A 144 -3.66 21.62 9.29
C ILE A 144 -2.69 21.39 8.12
N SER A 145 -2.05 22.44 7.62
CA SER A 145 -1.02 22.30 6.57
C SER A 145 0.26 21.68 7.13
N TYR A 146 0.87 20.73 6.41
CA TYR A 146 2.06 20.01 6.86
C TYR A 146 2.97 19.57 5.70
N ARG A 147 4.26 19.43 6.00
CA ARG A 147 5.23 18.72 5.14
C ARG A 147 5.38 17.28 5.59
N VAL A 148 5.76 16.41 4.66
CA VAL A 148 5.95 14.98 4.91
C VAL A 148 7.35 14.56 4.56
N GLU A 149 8.02 13.91 5.51
CA GLU A 149 9.28 13.21 5.30
C GLU A 149 9.05 11.71 5.47
N LYS A 150 9.45 10.93 4.46
CA LYS A 150 9.18 9.49 4.39
C LYS A 150 10.39 8.69 4.85
N ILE A 151 10.20 7.90 5.89
CA ILE A 151 11.26 7.17 6.58
C ILE A 151 10.96 5.67 6.56
N ASN A 152 11.95 4.83 6.30
CA ASN A 152 11.72 3.38 6.34
C ASN A 152 11.35 2.89 7.75
N LEU A 153 10.44 1.91 7.85
CA LEU A 153 10.35 1.06 9.04
C LEU A 153 11.54 0.10 9.05
N LYS A 154 11.87 -0.36 10.27
CA LYS A 154 12.93 -1.35 10.50
C LYS A 154 12.76 -2.61 9.63
N CYS A 155 11.52 -3.01 9.35
CA CYS A 155 11.22 -4.25 8.63
C CYS A 155 11.44 -4.21 7.11
N TYR A 156 11.66 -3.02 6.51
CA TYR A 156 11.85 -2.92 5.05
C TYR A 156 12.99 -2.00 4.60
N GLY A 157 13.79 -1.46 5.53
CA GLY A 157 15.02 -0.79 5.16
C GLY A 157 15.69 -0.01 6.29
N PRO A 158 16.97 0.37 6.12
CA PRO A 158 17.64 1.25 7.05
C PRO A 158 16.99 2.64 7.04
N LYS A 159 17.03 3.30 8.20
CA LYS A 159 16.65 4.70 8.33
C LYS A 159 17.85 5.60 7.97
N PRO A 160 17.63 6.76 7.34
CA PRO A 160 18.72 7.69 7.05
C PRO A 160 19.43 8.20 8.31
N ASP A 161 20.74 8.39 8.26
CA ASP A 161 21.54 8.86 9.41
C ASP A 161 21.06 10.20 9.97
N TRP A 162 20.66 11.14 9.09
CA TRP A 162 20.12 12.43 9.51
C TRP A 162 18.84 12.30 10.34
N PHE A 163 18.01 11.29 10.06
CA PHE A 163 16.80 11.04 10.83
C PHE A 163 17.14 10.45 12.19
N LEU A 164 18.15 9.56 12.26
CA LEU A 164 18.63 9.00 13.52
C LEU A 164 19.29 10.04 14.43
N GLN A 165 19.93 11.07 13.84
CA GLN A 165 20.42 12.22 14.59
C GLN A 165 19.27 13.06 15.16
N LEU A 166 18.19 13.22 14.40
CA LEU A 166 17.00 13.97 14.82
C LEU A 166 16.15 13.22 15.85
N VAL A 167 16.01 11.90 15.67
CA VAL A 167 15.15 11.00 16.46
C VAL A 167 16.00 9.78 16.90
N PRO A 168 16.76 9.89 18.01
CA PRO A 168 17.74 8.87 18.41
C PRO A 168 17.16 7.49 18.73
N ASN A 169 15.89 7.42 19.17
CA ASN A 169 15.20 6.15 19.42
C ASN A 169 14.70 5.47 18.12
N ALA A 170 14.88 6.13 16.96
CA ALA A 170 14.48 5.67 15.64
C ALA A 170 12.97 5.41 15.46
N MET A 171 12.13 5.87 16.39
CA MET A 171 10.69 5.59 16.39
C MET A 171 9.93 6.46 15.39
N LEU A 172 8.82 5.93 14.89
CA LEU A 172 7.84 6.64 14.08
C LEU A 172 6.43 6.47 14.70
N PRO A 173 5.54 7.45 14.55
CA PRO A 173 5.77 8.75 13.93
C PRO A 173 6.68 9.64 14.78
N ALA A 174 7.29 10.63 14.13
CA ALA A 174 7.82 11.81 14.79
C ALA A 174 7.23 13.05 14.11
N VAL A 175 7.08 14.13 14.84
CA VAL A 175 6.62 15.42 14.31
C VAL A 175 7.61 16.50 14.72
N GLN A 176 8.00 17.34 13.78
CA GLN A 176 8.60 18.63 14.09
C GLN A 176 7.49 19.69 14.03
N LEU A 177 7.21 20.31 15.17
CA LEU A 177 6.21 21.37 15.33
C LEU A 177 6.94 22.63 15.81
N ASP A 178 6.90 23.70 15.03
CA ASP A 178 7.59 24.97 15.33
C ASP A 178 9.08 24.77 15.67
N GLY A 179 9.74 23.87 14.93
CA GLY A 179 11.15 23.53 15.14
C GLY A 179 11.41 22.47 16.21
N ARG A 180 10.45 22.20 17.12
CA ARG A 180 10.58 21.21 18.21
C ARG A 180 10.17 19.82 17.74
N VAL A 181 11.04 18.82 17.97
CA VAL A 181 10.76 17.41 17.66
C VAL A 181 9.97 16.77 18.80
N ILE A 182 8.89 16.07 18.45
CA ILE A 182 7.97 15.39 19.36
C ILE A 182 7.83 13.94 18.88
N THR A 183 7.95 12.99 19.81
CA THR A 183 7.76 11.55 19.59
C THR A 183 6.60 11.04 20.44
N GLU A 184 6.25 9.76 20.28
CA GLU A 184 5.04 9.12 20.86
C GLU A 184 3.74 9.62 20.24
N SER A 185 3.03 8.73 19.52
CA SER A 185 1.88 9.14 18.70
C SER A 185 0.78 9.88 19.48
N VAL A 186 0.44 9.43 20.70
CA VAL A 186 -0.61 10.08 21.52
C VAL A 186 -0.13 11.45 22.04
N THR A 187 1.15 11.57 22.42
CA THR A 187 1.74 12.85 22.85
C THR A 187 1.75 13.84 21.68
N ILE A 188 2.22 13.41 20.50
CA ILE A 188 2.17 14.21 19.27
C ILE A 188 0.75 14.72 19.02
N MET A 189 -0.26 13.84 19.12
CA MET A 189 -1.63 14.23 18.84
C MET A 189 -2.17 15.28 19.82
N LYS A 190 -1.84 15.18 21.11
CA LYS A 190 -2.21 16.17 22.14
C LYS A 190 -1.52 17.52 21.93
N GLU A 191 -0.25 17.49 21.54
CA GLU A 191 0.52 18.72 21.24
C GLU A 191 0.00 19.42 19.97
N ILE A 192 -0.38 18.66 18.94
CA ILE A 192 -1.07 19.21 17.75
C ILE A 192 -2.42 19.80 18.14
N GLU A 193 -3.19 19.13 19.01
CA GLU A 193 -4.47 19.63 19.48
C GLU A 193 -4.32 20.99 20.20
N ALA A 194 -3.32 21.12 21.07
CA ALA A 194 -3.04 22.34 21.82
C ALA A 194 -2.48 23.48 20.96
N ALA A 195 -1.65 23.17 19.95
CA ALA A 195 -0.98 24.17 19.11
C ALA A 195 -1.86 24.79 18.02
N PHE A 196 -3.03 24.18 17.76
CA PHE A 196 -3.99 24.59 16.74
C PHE A 196 -5.42 24.70 17.32
N PRO A 197 -5.66 25.59 18.30
CA PRO A 197 -6.95 25.72 18.99
C PRO A 197 -8.07 26.28 18.10
N ASP A 198 -7.72 27.02 17.04
CA ASP A 198 -8.69 27.60 16.09
C ASP A 198 -9.15 26.60 15.01
N HIS A 199 -8.55 25.41 14.97
CA HIS A 199 -8.99 24.31 14.10
C HIS A 199 -10.07 23.47 14.78
N LEU A 200 -10.72 22.59 14.01
CA LEU A 200 -11.72 21.64 14.52
C LEU A 200 -11.21 20.95 15.82
N PRO A 201 -11.84 21.17 16.99
CA PRO A 201 -11.44 20.49 18.20
C PRO A 201 -11.73 19.00 18.07
N LEU A 202 -10.83 18.15 18.56
CA LEU A 202 -10.95 16.70 18.57
C LEU A 202 -10.79 16.12 19.99
N LEU A 203 -10.55 16.96 20.99
CA LEU A 203 -10.64 16.61 22.41
C LEU A 203 -11.65 17.52 23.13
N PRO A 204 -12.30 17.01 24.20
CA PRO A 204 -13.07 17.85 25.10
C PRO A 204 -12.23 19.03 25.63
N PRO A 205 -12.86 20.18 25.92
CA PRO A 205 -12.15 21.32 26.49
C PRO A 205 -11.51 20.91 27.83
N PRO A 206 -10.26 21.32 28.12
CA PRO A 206 -9.59 20.97 29.38
C PRO A 206 -10.34 21.39 30.66
N SER A 207 -11.25 22.36 30.55
CA SER A 207 -12.11 22.80 31.64
C SER A 207 -13.18 21.77 32.04
N ASP A 208 -13.50 20.80 31.18
CA ASP A 208 -14.42 19.71 31.47
C ASP A 208 -13.62 18.47 31.91
N ALA A 209 -13.37 18.37 33.22
CA ALA A 209 -12.58 17.29 33.80
C ALA A 209 -13.24 15.91 33.61
N HIS A 210 -14.58 15.84 33.63
CA HIS A 210 -15.30 14.58 33.46
C HIS A 210 -15.20 14.06 32.03
N ALA A 211 -15.43 14.93 31.04
CA ALA A 211 -15.28 14.58 29.64
C ALA A 211 -13.82 14.22 29.29
N THR A 212 -12.85 14.96 29.83
CA THR A 212 -11.43 14.68 29.63
C THR A 212 -11.05 13.30 30.20
N ALA A 213 -11.47 12.98 31.42
CA ALA A 213 -11.22 11.68 32.03
C ALA A 213 -11.89 10.54 31.24
N THR A 214 -13.10 10.77 30.75
CA THR A 214 -13.84 9.81 29.89
C THR A 214 -13.08 9.55 28.59
N ALA A 215 -12.59 10.60 27.91
CA ALA A 215 -11.81 10.46 26.70
C ALA A 215 -10.51 9.66 26.93
N GLU A 216 -9.76 9.93 28.00
CA GLU A 216 -8.55 9.17 28.35
C GLU A 216 -8.84 7.69 28.65
N GLN A 217 -9.93 7.41 29.37
CA GLN A 217 -10.37 6.04 29.65
C GLN A 217 -10.67 5.30 28.35
N LEU A 218 -11.42 5.93 27.44
CA LEU A 218 -11.79 5.34 26.16
C LEU A 218 -10.56 5.10 25.27
N MET A 219 -9.61 6.05 25.19
CA MET A 219 -8.34 5.84 24.48
C MET A 219 -7.55 4.64 25.04
N GLY A 220 -7.71 4.32 26.34
CA GLY A 220 -7.08 3.17 26.98
C GLY A 220 -7.59 1.81 26.48
N LEU A 221 -8.80 1.73 25.92
CA LEU A 221 -9.37 0.48 25.41
C LEU A 221 -8.56 -0.09 24.25
N GLU A 222 -7.98 0.77 23.42
CA GLU A 222 -7.11 0.37 22.31
C GLU A 222 -5.98 -0.56 22.78
N ARG A 223 -5.29 -0.21 23.87
CA ARG A 223 -4.18 -1.03 24.38
C ARG A 223 -4.63 -2.41 24.84
N ARG A 224 -5.82 -2.50 25.46
CA ARG A 224 -6.42 -3.78 25.87
C ARG A 224 -6.71 -4.64 24.64
N LEU A 225 -7.31 -4.05 23.61
CA LEU A 225 -7.66 -4.74 22.37
C LEU A 225 -6.42 -5.21 21.60
N THR A 226 -5.42 -4.34 21.43
CA THR A 226 -4.14 -4.68 20.79
C THR A 226 -3.41 -5.80 21.52
N ARG A 227 -3.39 -5.77 22.86
CA ARG A 227 -2.79 -6.83 23.67
C ARG A 227 -3.48 -8.17 23.45
N ALA A 228 -4.81 -8.20 23.50
CA ALA A 228 -5.58 -9.43 23.30
C ALA A 228 -5.36 -10.00 21.89
N TRP A 229 -5.39 -9.15 20.86
CA TRP A 229 -5.13 -9.55 19.48
C TRP A 229 -3.72 -10.13 19.28
N LEU A 230 -2.68 -9.48 19.83
CA LEU A 230 -1.31 -9.97 19.72
C LEU A 230 -1.12 -11.31 20.42
N LEU A 231 -1.69 -11.48 21.61
CA LEU A 231 -1.64 -12.75 22.33
C LEU A 231 -2.33 -13.86 21.54
N TRP A 232 -3.48 -13.56 20.93
CA TRP A 232 -4.20 -14.54 20.14
C TRP A 232 -3.47 -14.90 18.82
N THR A 233 -2.88 -13.92 18.15
CA THR A 233 -2.21 -14.14 16.86
C THR A 233 -0.77 -14.65 16.99
N LYS A 234 -0.10 -14.43 18.13
CA LYS A 234 1.33 -14.75 18.29
C LYS A 234 1.63 -15.64 19.51
N GLY A 235 0.63 -15.98 20.32
CA GLY A 235 0.83 -16.72 21.56
C GLY A 235 1.82 -16.01 22.51
N ARG A 236 2.68 -16.80 23.15
CA ARG A 236 3.70 -16.32 24.11
C ARG A 236 4.74 -15.37 23.49
N ASP A 237 4.92 -15.38 22.17
CA ASP A 237 5.87 -14.48 21.49
C ASP A 237 5.39 -13.02 21.47
N ALA A 238 4.11 -12.77 21.75
CA ALA A 238 3.55 -11.43 21.94
C ALA A 238 4.22 -10.68 23.10
N ILE A 239 4.71 -11.38 24.13
CA ILE A 239 5.29 -10.78 25.35
C ILE A 239 6.52 -9.91 25.00
N ARG A 240 7.28 -10.28 23.97
CA ARG A 240 8.45 -9.51 23.53
C ARG A 240 8.09 -8.17 22.87
N TRP A 241 6.94 -8.10 22.20
CA TRP A 241 6.43 -6.87 21.60
C TRP A 241 5.77 -5.98 22.65
N LEU A 242 5.00 -6.57 23.57
CA LEU A 242 4.32 -5.85 24.65
C LEU A 242 5.28 -5.35 25.75
N GLY A 243 6.41 -6.03 25.96
CA GLY A 243 7.46 -5.65 26.94
C GLY A 243 8.50 -4.65 26.42
N GLY A 244 8.33 -4.15 25.19
CA GLY A 244 9.29 -3.28 24.49
C GLY A 244 9.12 -1.78 24.76
N GLY A 245 8.86 -1.38 26.00
CA GLY A 245 8.92 0.01 26.46
C GLY A 245 9.88 0.10 27.64
N SER A 246 11.05 0.70 27.44
CA SER A 246 12.09 0.94 28.45
C SER A 246 12.90 -0.29 28.92
N ARG A 247 14.15 -0.39 28.44
CA ARG A 247 15.26 -0.90 29.25
C ARG A 247 16.22 0.25 29.48
N ASN A 248 15.93 1.06 30.50
CA ASN A 248 16.95 1.86 31.17
C ASN A 248 17.87 0.91 31.92
N SER A 249 19.15 0.93 31.57
CA SER A 249 20.23 0.41 32.40
C SER A 249 20.42 1.36 33.59
N SER A 250 19.70 1.14 34.69
CA SER A 250 20.15 1.62 36.00
C SER A 250 20.93 0.50 36.67
N SER A 251 22.21 0.75 36.82
CA SER A 251 23.13 0.01 37.66
C SER A 251 22.66 0.05 39.11
N SER A 252 22.12 -1.07 39.59
CA SER A 252 21.90 -1.30 41.01
C SER A 252 22.86 -2.40 41.46
N SER A 253 23.95 -1.95 42.08
CA SER A 253 24.92 -2.75 42.82
C SER A 253 24.21 -3.73 43.77
N LYS A 254 24.44 -5.03 43.58
CA LYS A 254 24.22 -6.02 44.65
C LYS A 254 25.58 -6.55 45.10
N SER A 255 25.91 -6.13 46.31
CA SER A 255 26.88 -6.73 47.23
C SER A 255 26.68 -8.24 47.31
N GLY A 256 27.81 -8.94 47.40
CA GLY A 256 27.87 -10.39 47.36
C GLY A 256 27.17 -11.10 48.52
N ASP A 257 26.78 -12.33 48.23
CA ASP A 257 26.98 -13.40 49.18
C ASP A 257 27.31 -14.69 48.40
N SER A 258 28.26 -15.39 48.95
CA SER A 258 28.96 -16.56 48.45
C SER A 258 28.31 -17.82 48.99
N SER A 259 27.79 -18.67 48.12
CA SER A 259 27.83 -20.12 48.37
C SER A 259 27.93 -20.90 47.06
N ARG A 260 29.04 -21.61 46.96
CA ARG A 260 29.37 -22.58 45.91
C ARG A 260 28.42 -23.77 46.01
N SER A 261 27.84 -24.17 44.89
CA SER A 261 27.70 -25.58 44.57
C SER A 261 27.99 -25.79 43.09
N SER A 262 29.03 -26.56 42.85
CA SER A 262 29.59 -26.98 41.57
C SER A 262 28.69 -28.00 40.89
N ASN A 263 28.31 -27.76 39.63
CA ASN A 263 28.46 -28.80 38.62
C ASN A 263 28.60 -28.18 37.23
N GLY A 264 29.70 -28.52 36.55
CA GLY A 264 29.97 -28.15 35.17
C GLY A 264 29.17 -29.01 34.20
N GLY A 265 28.93 -28.45 33.02
CA GLY A 265 28.25 -29.11 31.92
C GLY A 265 28.03 -28.11 30.79
N ASP A 266 29.10 -27.75 30.09
CA ASP A 266 28.99 -27.18 28.76
C ASP A 266 28.31 -28.21 27.85
N GLY A 267 27.20 -27.79 27.24
CA GLY A 267 26.41 -28.59 26.33
C GLY A 267 25.63 -27.67 25.42
N ALA A 268 26.30 -27.20 24.37
CA ALA A 268 25.64 -26.65 23.20
C ALA A 268 24.66 -27.69 22.63
N SER A 269 23.38 -27.34 22.56
CA SER A 269 22.43 -27.96 21.62
C SER A 269 21.75 -26.80 20.87
N SER A 270 22.19 -26.55 19.64
CA SER A 270 21.40 -26.88 18.43
C SER A 270 19.96 -26.39 18.58
N GLY A 271 19.55 -25.31 17.94
CA GLY A 271 19.55 -25.24 16.48
C GLY A 271 18.49 -26.17 15.91
N GLU A 272 17.28 -26.15 16.46
CA GLU A 272 16.10 -26.79 15.88
C GLU A 272 15.08 -25.69 15.54
N GLU A 273 15.08 -25.34 14.26
CA GLU A 273 13.92 -25.14 13.40
C GLU A 273 12.60 -24.75 14.08
N SER A 274 12.20 -23.48 13.88
CA SER A 274 10.82 -23.03 14.09
C SER A 274 9.92 -23.49 12.94
N GLU A 275 9.94 -24.78 12.58
CA GLU A 275 8.93 -25.36 11.72
C GLU A 275 7.61 -25.47 12.50
N GLY A 276 6.59 -24.76 12.01
CA GLY A 276 5.19 -25.10 12.21
C GLY A 276 4.73 -25.33 13.66
N ARG A 277 4.93 -24.37 14.56
CA ARG A 277 4.28 -24.44 15.88
C ARG A 277 2.76 -24.37 15.71
N ARG A 278 2.09 -25.51 15.89
CA ARG A 278 0.63 -25.59 15.97
C ARG A 278 0.21 -25.19 17.38
N GLU A 279 -0.68 -24.21 17.47
CA GLU A 279 -1.32 -23.82 18.73
C GLU A 279 -2.25 -24.94 19.20
N SER A 280 -2.27 -25.19 20.52
CA SER A 280 -3.21 -26.16 21.07
C SER A 280 -4.64 -25.63 20.95
N SER A 281 -5.63 -26.51 20.84
CA SER A 281 -7.05 -26.12 20.77
C SER A 281 -7.50 -25.28 21.98
N GLY A 282 -6.88 -25.50 23.15
CA GLY A 282 -7.12 -24.74 24.37
C GLY A 282 -6.59 -23.30 24.30
N GLU A 283 -5.33 -23.11 23.87
CA GLU A 283 -4.71 -21.79 23.72
C GLU A 283 -5.44 -20.93 22.67
N GLU A 284 -5.80 -21.53 21.52
CA GLU A 284 -6.58 -20.85 20.47
C GLU A 284 -7.94 -20.39 20.99
N SER A 285 -8.63 -21.24 21.76
CA SER A 285 -9.93 -20.92 22.35
C SER A 285 -9.83 -19.81 23.39
N GLU A 286 -8.79 -19.81 24.23
CA GLU A 286 -8.56 -18.76 25.23
C GLU A 286 -8.20 -17.43 24.60
N GLY A 287 -7.27 -17.41 23.64
CA GLY A 287 -6.89 -16.21 22.91
C GLY A 287 -8.08 -15.58 22.20
N ARG A 288 -8.94 -16.40 21.57
CA ARG A 288 -10.18 -15.94 20.95
C ARG A 288 -11.13 -15.31 21.97
N ARG A 289 -11.37 -15.96 23.13
CA ARG A 289 -12.26 -15.43 24.17
C ARG A 289 -11.78 -14.08 24.71
N GLU A 290 -10.47 -13.94 24.96
CA GLU A 290 -9.89 -12.68 25.45
C GLU A 290 -10.00 -11.56 24.41
N PHE A 291 -9.80 -11.88 23.12
CA PHE A 291 -9.96 -10.91 22.05
C PHE A 291 -11.43 -10.50 21.86
N GLU A 292 -12.35 -11.45 21.86
CA GLU A 292 -13.79 -11.16 21.81
C GLU A 292 -14.23 -10.32 23.01
N ALA A 293 -13.76 -10.61 24.23
CA ALA A 293 -14.05 -9.82 25.42
C ALA A 293 -13.47 -8.39 25.37
N ALA A 294 -12.35 -8.21 24.67
CA ALA A 294 -11.80 -6.87 24.43
C ALA A 294 -12.63 -6.09 23.39
N ILE A 295 -13.16 -6.76 22.36
CA ILE A 295 -14.11 -6.13 21.42
C ILE A 295 -15.44 -5.83 22.13
N ASP A 296 -15.93 -6.70 23.01
CA ASP A 296 -17.15 -6.45 23.79
C ASP A 296 -17.04 -5.15 24.61
N ALA A 297 -15.87 -4.86 25.18
CA ALA A 297 -15.64 -3.60 25.89
C ALA A 297 -15.67 -2.37 24.96
N VAL A 298 -15.23 -2.51 23.71
CA VAL A 298 -15.35 -1.46 22.68
C VAL A 298 -16.80 -1.29 22.25
N GLU A 299 -17.51 -2.39 22.03
CA GLU A 299 -18.95 -2.40 21.71
C GLU A 299 -19.76 -1.71 22.81
N GLU A 300 -19.53 -2.07 24.09
CA GLU A 300 -20.19 -1.44 25.24
C GLU A 300 -19.96 0.08 25.27
N ALA A 301 -18.72 0.51 25.04
CA ALA A 301 -18.38 1.93 24.97
C ALA A 301 -19.12 2.65 23.83
N LEU A 302 -19.19 2.04 22.64
CA LEU A 302 -19.92 2.60 21.50
C LEU A 302 -21.44 2.61 21.73
N VAL A 303 -22.01 1.59 22.34
CA VAL A 303 -23.44 1.55 22.72
C VAL A 303 -23.74 2.68 23.70
N LYS A 304 -22.92 2.83 24.75
CA LYS A 304 -23.11 3.87 25.77
C LYS A 304 -23.05 5.29 25.20
N SER A 305 -22.27 5.50 24.16
CA SER A 305 -22.13 6.81 23.50
C SER A 305 -23.45 7.33 22.88
N GLY A 306 -24.39 6.46 22.54
CA GLY A 306 -25.64 6.82 21.84
C GLY A 306 -25.44 7.39 20.41
N GLY A 307 -24.21 7.37 19.90
CA GLY A 307 -23.82 7.87 18.58
C GLY A 307 -22.98 6.86 17.79
N PRO A 308 -22.49 7.24 16.59
CA PRO A 308 -21.65 6.37 15.77
C PRO A 308 -20.17 6.32 16.22
N TYR A 309 -19.78 7.13 17.21
CA TYR A 309 -18.39 7.37 17.62
C TYR A 309 -18.27 7.37 19.14
N PHE A 310 -17.06 7.17 19.67
CA PHE A 310 -16.85 6.88 21.10
C PHE A 310 -17.35 7.96 22.08
N LEU A 311 -17.30 9.24 21.71
CA LEU A 311 -17.76 10.35 22.57
C LEU A 311 -19.23 10.75 22.35
N GLY A 312 -19.91 10.11 21.40
CA GLY A 312 -21.37 10.15 21.32
C GLY A 312 -22.00 11.45 20.82
N LYS A 313 -23.33 11.57 21.01
CA LYS A 313 -24.13 12.73 20.57
C LYS A 313 -24.22 13.86 21.59
N GLU A 314 -24.05 13.55 22.88
CA GLU A 314 -24.20 14.50 23.98
C GLU A 314 -23.00 15.46 24.07
N MET A 315 -21.86 15.05 23.54
CA MET A 315 -20.69 15.89 23.38
C MET A 315 -20.75 16.63 22.06
N ARG A 316 -20.39 17.92 22.06
CA ARG A 316 -20.25 18.76 20.85
C ARG A 316 -19.23 18.19 19.83
N LEU A 317 -18.51 17.13 20.22
CA LEU A 317 -17.50 16.38 19.50
C LEU A 317 -17.99 14.95 19.24
N SER A 318 -18.73 14.73 18.16
CA SER A 318 -19.13 13.37 17.82
C SER A 318 -17.93 12.54 17.40
N PHE A 319 -17.06 13.05 16.51
CA PHE A 319 -15.79 12.43 16.13
C PHE A 319 -14.60 13.09 16.86
N SER A 320 -13.65 12.29 17.34
CA SER A 320 -12.61 12.75 18.27
C SER A 320 -11.27 12.03 18.09
N LEU A 321 -10.25 12.43 18.86
CA LEU A 321 -8.98 11.70 18.93
C LEU A 321 -9.16 10.26 19.45
N VAL A 322 -10.22 9.98 20.21
CA VAL A 322 -10.54 8.61 20.63
C VAL A 322 -10.77 7.73 19.41
N ASP A 323 -11.57 8.18 18.45
CA ASP A 323 -11.85 7.47 17.21
C ASP A 323 -10.58 7.32 16.35
N ILE A 324 -9.78 8.38 16.23
CA ILE A 324 -8.52 8.36 15.48
C ILE A 324 -7.52 7.36 16.07
N ILE A 325 -7.46 7.23 17.41
CA ILE A 325 -6.56 6.28 18.08
C ILE A 325 -6.94 4.83 17.78
N HIS A 326 -8.24 4.53 17.74
CA HIS A 326 -8.76 3.20 17.46
C HIS A 326 -8.70 2.85 15.97
N ALA A 327 -8.86 3.83 15.08
CA ALA A 327 -9.10 3.56 13.67
C ALA A 327 -8.06 2.67 12.97
N PRO A 328 -6.75 2.95 13.08
CA PRO A 328 -5.73 2.10 12.44
C PRO A 328 -5.73 0.65 12.95
N LEU A 329 -6.06 0.42 14.21
CA LEU A 329 -5.95 -0.91 14.81
C LEU A 329 -7.22 -1.73 14.61
N LEU A 330 -8.40 -1.12 14.77
CA LEU A 330 -9.65 -1.70 14.31
C LEU A 330 -9.55 -2.07 12.83
N GLU A 331 -8.86 -1.26 12.03
CA GLU A 331 -8.57 -1.58 10.64
C GLU A 331 -7.77 -2.85 10.44
N ARG A 332 -6.71 -3.00 11.23
CA ARG A 332 -5.88 -4.21 11.18
C ARG A 332 -6.64 -5.42 11.68
N PHE A 333 -7.48 -5.28 12.70
CA PHE A 333 -8.26 -6.38 13.25
C PHE A 333 -9.33 -6.89 12.29
N ALA A 334 -10.07 -5.98 11.65
CA ALA A 334 -11.11 -6.35 10.70
C ALA A 334 -10.56 -7.09 9.46
N ALA A 335 -9.35 -6.75 9.00
CA ALA A 335 -8.69 -7.47 7.91
C ALA A 335 -8.00 -8.77 8.37
N SER A 336 -7.27 -8.73 9.49
CA SER A 336 -6.39 -9.84 9.89
C SER A 336 -7.06 -10.96 10.69
N ALA A 337 -8.08 -10.66 11.48
CA ALA A 337 -8.80 -11.67 12.26
C ALA A 337 -9.53 -12.70 11.37
N PRO A 338 -10.27 -12.32 10.31
CA PRO A 338 -10.85 -13.32 9.42
C PRO A 338 -9.76 -14.05 8.62
N TYR A 339 -8.72 -13.34 8.17
CA TYR A 339 -7.61 -13.92 7.42
C TYR A 339 -6.86 -15.00 8.22
N TRP A 340 -6.41 -14.72 9.45
CA TRP A 340 -5.63 -15.71 10.20
C TRP A 340 -6.49 -16.63 11.06
N LYS A 341 -7.64 -16.19 11.55
CA LYS A 341 -8.36 -16.86 12.63
C LYS A 341 -9.84 -17.13 12.33
N GLY A 342 -10.35 -16.74 11.16
CA GLY A 342 -11.74 -17.04 10.75
C GLY A 342 -12.80 -16.23 11.50
N LEU A 343 -12.41 -15.21 12.28
CA LEU A 343 -13.34 -14.34 12.98
C LEU A 343 -13.58 -13.06 12.18
N VAL A 344 -14.76 -12.96 11.57
CA VAL A 344 -15.22 -11.73 10.95
C VAL A 344 -15.56 -10.72 12.06
N VAL A 345 -14.95 -9.53 12.02
CA VAL A 345 -15.16 -8.45 13.01
C VAL A 345 -16.17 -7.41 12.52
N ARG A 346 -16.03 -6.90 11.29
CA ARG A 346 -16.81 -5.76 10.77
C ARG A 346 -18.32 -6.01 10.78
N THR A 347 -18.75 -7.16 10.25
CA THR A 347 -20.18 -7.50 10.03
C THR A 347 -20.68 -8.52 11.04
N ASN A 348 -20.01 -8.65 12.18
CA ASN A 348 -20.37 -9.62 13.20
C ASN A 348 -21.63 -9.16 13.93
N PRO A 349 -22.71 -9.97 13.98
CA PRO A 349 -23.95 -9.59 14.67
C PRO A 349 -23.78 -9.39 16.18
N ARG A 350 -22.67 -9.86 16.78
CA ARG A 350 -22.32 -9.60 18.18
C ARG A 350 -21.94 -8.13 18.44
N TRP A 351 -21.44 -7.40 17.45
CA TRP A 351 -20.92 -6.04 17.60
C TRP A 351 -21.57 -5.03 16.63
N PRO A 352 -22.90 -4.80 16.73
CA PRO A 352 -23.61 -3.91 15.84
C PRO A 352 -23.23 -2.42 16.00
N ALA A 353 -22.83 -1.95 17.19
CA ALA A 353 -22.36 -0.58 17.37
C ALA A 353 -20.99 -0.36 16.73
N LEU A 354 -20.10 -1.33 16.84
CA LEU A 354 -18.83 -1.34 16.11
C LEU A 354 -19.05 -1.35 14.58
N SER A 355 -20.02 -2.11 14.10
CA SER A 355 -20.42 -2.09 12.68
C SER A 355 -20.83 -0.68 12.22
N ARG A 356 -21.65 0.03 13.03
CA ARG A 356 -22.03 1.43 12.75
C ARG A 356 -20.84 2.39 12.81
N TRP A 357 -19.91 2.16 13.73
CA TRP A 357 -18.67 2.95 13.81
C TRP A 357 -17.83 2.80 12.53
N TYR A 358 -17.71 1.58 12.02
CA TYR A 358 -17.04 1.28 10.76
C TYR A 358 -17.68 1.98 9.56
N ASP A 359 -19.01 2.00 9.47
CA ASP A 359 -19.75 2.73 8.43
C ASP A 359 -19.53 4.25 8.56
N ALA A 360 -19.57 4.76 9.79
CA ALA A 360 -19.33 6.16 10.05
C ALA A 360 -17.88 6.57 9.70
N MET A 361 -16.89 5.71 9.95
CA MET A 361 -15.51 5.94 9.50
C MET A 361 -15.39 5.93 7.97
N HIS A 362 -16.05 4.99 7.30
CA HIS A 362 -16.03 4.91 5.83
C HIS A 362 -16.63 6.15 5.16
N SER A 363 -17.58 6.84 5.82
CA SER A 363 -18.13 8.09 5.28
C SER A 363 -17.21 9.32 5.42
N ARG A 364 -16.07 9.21 6.11
CA ARG A 364 -15.19 10.36 6.38
C ARG A 364 -14.24 10.66 5.21
N PRO A 365 -14.30 11.87 4.60
CA PRO A 365 -13.43 12.22 3.48
C PRO A 365 -11.93 12.20 3.79
N ALA A 366 -11.53 12.51 5.03
CA ALA A 366 -10.13 12.50 5.45
C ALA A 366 -9.60 11.09 5.80
N TYR A 367 -10.48 10.13 6.07
CA TYR A 367 -10.09 8.74 6.32
C TYR A 367 -9.91 7.92 5.04
N LEU A 368 -10.82 8.10 4.08
CA LEU A 368 -10.84 7.33 2.83
C LEU A 368 -9.50 7.27 2.05
N PRO A 369 -8.71 8.35 1.91
CA PRO A 369 -7.45 8.28 1.19
C PRO A 369 -6.28 7.72 2.04
N LEU A 370 -6.48 7.50 3.34
CA LEU A 370 -5.47 7.01 4.28
C LEU A 370 -5.66 5.53 4.63
N LYS A 371 -6.89 5.00 4.53
CA LYS A 371 -7.18 3.60 4.84
C LYS A 371 -6.50 2.65 3.84
N SER A 372 -6.02 1.52 4.33
CA SER A 372 -5.49 0.42 3.54
C SER A 372 -6.60 -0.55 3.12
N ASP A 373 -6.23 -1.53 2.29
CA ASP A 373 -7.05 -2.69 1.97
C ASP A 373 -6.62 -3.95 2.72
N ASP A 374 -7.49 -4.96 2.72
CA ASP A 374 -7.32 -6.18 3.49
C ASP A 374 -6.06 -6.94 3.03
N PHE A 375 -5.81 -7.00 1.71
CA PHE A 375 -4.60 -7.59 1.15
C PHE A 375 -3.32 -6.90 1.65
N SER A 376 -3.22 -5.56 1.54
CA SER A 376 -1.99 -4.87 1.98
C SER A 376 -1.80 -4.96 3.48
N ILE A 377 -2.89 -4.96 4.27
CA ILE A 377 -2.80 -5.13 5.72
C ILE A 377 -2.25 -6.51 6.07
N THR A 378 -2.86 -7.59 5.59
CA THR A 378 -2.49 -8.96 5.97
C THR A 378 -1.05 -9.30 5.54
N HIS A 379 -0.61 -8.78 4.39
CA HIS A 379 0.75 -9.00 3.88
C HIS A 379 1.81 -8.07 4.48
N SER A 380 1.42 -6.90 5.02
CA SER A 380 2.36 -5.97 5.67
C SER A 380 2.51 -6.22 7.17
N LEU A 381 1.57 -6.90 7.82
CA LEU A 381 1.61 -7.12 9.27
C LEU A 381 2.74 -8.06 9.68
N VAL A 382 2.94 -9.20 9.00
CA VAL A 382 3.99 -10.18 9.37
C VAL A 382 5.39 -9.54 9.41
N PRO A 383 5.83 -8.74 8.41
CA PRO A 383 7.09 -8.00 8.51
C PRO A 383 7.17 -7.07 9.73
N GLN A 384 6.06 -6.47 10.16
CA GLN A 384 6.04 -5.48 11.23
C GLN A 384 6.05 -6.10 12.63
N ILE A 385 5.24 -7.14 12.84
CA ILE A 385 5.04 -7.74 14.17
C ILE A 385 5.78 -9.07 14.32
N GLY A 386 6.32 -9.64 13.25
CA GLY A 386 6.93 -10.97 13.20
C GLY A 386 5.91 -12.07 12.90
N PRO A 387 6.30 -13.35 13.01
CA PRO A 387 5.47 -14.51 12.65
C PRO A 387 4.11 -14.52 13.36
N VAL A 388 3.08 -15.00 12.65
CA VAL A 388 1.70 -15.13 13.14
C VAL A 388 1.27 -16.59 13.04
N ILE A 389 0.53 -17.04 14.04
CA ILE A 389 -0.05 -18.38 14.11
C ILE A 389 -1.40 -18.35 13.37
N ALA A 390 -1.39 -18.81 12.12
CA ALA A 390 -2.60 -18.96 11.33
C ALA A 390 -3.38 -20.22 11.75
N SER A 391 -4.69 -20.07 11.91
CA SER A 391 -5.61 -21.17 12.19
C SER A 391 -5.83 -22.04 10.95
N GLY A 392 -5.97 -23.35 11.18
CA GLY A 392 -6.40 -24.33 10.20
C GLY A 392 -7.92 -24.41 10.04
N ASP A 393 -8.68 -23.57 10.76
CA ASP A 393 -10.13 -23.48 10.63
C ASP A 393 -10.54 -23.25 9.16
N PRO A 394 -11.54 -23.98 8.63
CA PRO A 394 -11.95 -23.87 7.23
C PRO A 394 -12.36 -22.45 6.82
N THR A 395 -12.96 -21.66 7.72
CA THR A 395 -13.36 -20.27 7.43
C THR A 395 -12.13 -19.38 7.27
N ALA A 396 -11.11 -19.57 8.11
CA ALA A 396 -9.84 -18.86 8.01
C ALA A 396 -9.11 -19.23 6.70
N VAL A 397 -9.04 -20.52 6.37
CA VAL A 397 -8.41 -21.01 5.13
C VAL A 397 -9.10 -20.43 3.90
N ALA A 398 -10.43 -20.48 3.85
CA ALA A 398 -11.21 -19.93 2.75
C ALA A 398 -11.02 -18.41 2.62
N HIS A 399 -11.03 -17.68 3.73
CA HIS A 399 -10.84 -16.22 3.70
C HIS A 399 -9.44 -15.82 3.24
N ARG A 400 -8.38 -16.55 3.62
CA ARG A 400 -7.02 -16.30 3.08
C ARG A 400 -6.97 -16.52 1.59
N ALA A 401 -7.50 -17.66 1.14
CA ALA A 401 -7.53 -17.97 -0.28
C ALA A 401 -8.29 -16.90 -1.08
N TYR A 402 -9.38 -16.35 -0.53
CA TYR A 402 -10.13 -15.25 -1.14
C TYR A 402 -9.27 -13.98 -1.27
N ILE A 403 -8.69 -13.52 -0.17
CA ILE A 403 -7.85 -12.30 -0.15
C ILE A 403 -6.64 -12.46 -1.07
N ASP A 404 -6.04 -13.65 -1.12
CA ASP A 404 -4.86 -13.94 -1.93
C ASP A 404 -5.17 -14.25 -3.41
N GLY A 405 -6.45 -14.24 -3.80
CA GLY A 405 -6.89 -14.52 -5.18
C GLY A 405 -6.78 -16.00 -5.61
N ARG A 406 -6.74 -16.93 -4.65
CA ARG A 406 -6.48 -18.38 -4.84
C ARG A 406 -7.62 -19.29 -4.45
N ASP A 407 -8.77 -18.75 -4.07
CA ASP A 407 -9.94 -19.53 -3.64
C ASP A 407 -10.65 -20.27 -4.78
N GLY A 408 -10.25 -20.04 -6.03
CA GLY A 408 -10.91 -20.59 -7.20
C GLY A 408 -12.32 -20.03 -7.43
N THR A 409 -12.78 -19.08 -6.61
CA THR A 409 -14.08 -18.42 -6.82
C THR A 409 -13.97 -17.28 -7.82
N GLY A 410 -12.74 -16.81 -8.09
CA GLY A 410 -12.45 -15.73 -9.01
C GLY A 410 -12.46 -14.36 -8.33
N ALA A 411 -11.95 -14.26 -7.09
CA ALA A 411 -11.87 -13.01 -6.34
C ALA A 411 -11.14 -11.88 -7.11
N TRP A 412 -10.17 -12.25 -7.94
CA TRP A 412 -9.43 -11.32 -8.82
C TRP A 412 -9.80 -11.45 -10.30
N ASP A 413 -10.92 -12.10 -10.60
CA ASP A 413 -11.34 -12.32 -11.99
C ASP A 413 -12.06 -11.09 -12.53
N LEU A 414 -11.96 -10.91 -13.84
CA LEU A 414 -12.66 -9.86 -14.54
C LEU A 414 -13.96 -10.41 -15.16
N PRO A 415 -15.08 -9.67 -15.08
CA PRO A 415 -15.24 -8.38 -14.40
C PRO A 415 -15.16 -8.52 -12.88
N LEU A 416 -14.56 -7.51 -12.21
CA LEU A 416 -14.48 -7.50 -10.75
C LEU A 416 -15.88 -7.57 -10.15
N ARG A 417 -16.04 -8.45 -9.15
CA ARG A 417 -17.28 -8.52 -8.37
C ARG A 417 -17.29 -7.42 -7.32
N GLU A 418 -18.50 -6.99 -6.95
CA GLU A 418 -18.68 -6.21 -5.74
C GLU A 418 -18.16 -7.03 -4.54
N GLU A 419 -17.32 -6.40 -3.73
CA GLU A 419 -16.68 -7.03 -2.58
C GLU A 419 -17.10 -6.31 -1.30
N GLU A 420 -17.50 -7.09 -0.30
CA GLU A 420 -17.67 -6.60 1.06
C GLU A 420 -16.33 -6.72 1.79
N THR A 421 -15.71 -5.59 2.04
CA THR A 421 -14.40 -5.51 2.71
C THR A 421 -14.55 -5.24 4.20
N ALA A 422 -13.43 -5.27 4.92
CA ALA A 422 -13.33 -4.64 6.24
C ALA A 422 -13.76 -3.16 6.27
N TRP A 423 -13.96 -2.51 5.11
CA TRP A 423 -14.30 -1.09 4.94
C TRP A 423 -15.66 -0.84 4.31
N GLY A 424 -16.43 -1.87 3.93
CA GLY A 424 -17.71 -1.72 3.24
C GLY A 424 -17.66 -2.24 1.80
N ARG A 425 -18.72 -1.97 1.03
CA ARG A 425 -18.88 -2.44 -0.34
C ARG A 425 -18.05 -1.62 -1.32
N ASP A 426 -17.37 -2.29 -2.26
CA ASP A 426 -16.59 -1.68 -3.34
C ASP A 426 -16.80 -2.48 -4.63
N ASP A 427 -17.11 -1.79 -5.73
CA ASP A 427 -17.38 -2.36 -7.05
C ASP A 427 -16.13 -2.40 -7.95
N GLY A 428 -14.98 -1.96 -7.45
CA GLY A 428 -13.72 -1.87 -8.17
C GLY A 428 -13.64 -0.73 -9.17
N THR A 429 -14.67 0.09 -9.35
CA THR A 429 -14.66 1.19 -10.34
C THR A 429 -14.07 2.47 -9.76
N GLY A 430 -14.10 2.62 -8.43
CA GLY A 430 -13.74 3.84 -7.73
C GLY A 430 -14.75 4.99 -7.94
N GLY A 431 -15.99 4.65 -8.33
CA GLY A 431 -17.07 5.57 -8.62
C GLY A 431 -17.24 5.88 -10.11
N GLU A 432 -17.75 7.07 -10.41
CA GLU A 432 -18.12 7.46 -11.78
C GLU A 432 -16.93 7.46 -12.77
N GLY A 433 -17.20 7.03 -14.00
CA GLY A 433 -16.28 7.23 -15.13
C GLY A 433 -14.99 6.40 -15.09
N ARG A 434 -15.03 5.16 -14.58
CA ARG A 434 -13.85 4.24 -14.56
C ARG A 434 -12.61 4.87 -13.92
N ARG A 435 -12.81 5.57 -12.80
CA ARG A 435 -11.76 6.35 -12.13
C ARG A 435 -10.59 5.49 -11.68
N ALA A 436 -10.86 4.32 -11.11
CA ALA A 436 -9.85 3.38 -10.66
C ALA A 436 -8.95 2.92 -11.82
N GLN A 437 -9.53 2.55 -12.95
CA GLN A 437 -8.78 2.14 -14.14
C GLN A 437 -7.85 3.26 -14.64
N ARG A 438 -8.33 4.51 -14.64
CA ARG A 438 -7.53 5.67 -15.06
C ARG A 438 -6.35 5.93 -14.13
N GLU A 439 -6.52 5.76 -12.82
CA GLU A 439 -5.41 5.83 -11.86
C GLU A 439 -4.33 4.78 -12.16
N VAL A 440 -4.74 3.53 -12.39
CA VAL A 440 -3.81 2.44 -12.75
C VAL A 440 -3.08 2.76 -14.04
N VAL A 441 -3.79 3.17 -15.08
CA VAL A 441 -3.19 3.53 -16.37
C VAL A 441 -2.16 4.65 -16.24
N ARG A 442 -2.47 5.70 -15.46
CA ARG A 442 -1.49 6.77 -15.17
C ARG A 442 -0.24 6.22 -14.48
N ALA A 443 -0.43 5.33 -13.50
CA ALA A 443 0.68 4.73 -12.77
C ALA A 443 1.56 3.85 -13.68
N LEU A 444 0.95 2.99 -14.51
CA LEU A 444 1.66 2.11 -15.45
C LEU A 444 2.42 2.92 -16.50
N VAL A 445 1.76 3.87 -17.16
CA VAL A 445 2.35 4.66 -18.24
C VAL A 445 3.41 5.64 -17.73
N GLY A 446 3.15 6.28 -16.58
CA GLY A 446 4.05 7.27 -15.99
C GLY A 446 5.30 6.67 -15.36
N ASN A 447 5.26 5.40 -14.93
CA ASN A 447 6.38 4.72 -14.27
C ASN A 447 6.90 3.50 -15.03
N HIS A 448 6.57 3.38 -16.32
CA HIS A 448 6.73 2.14 -17.11
C HIS A 448 8.11 1.48 -16.97
N GLU A 449 9.19 2.21 -17.24
CA GLU A 449 10.56 1.66 -17.18
C GLU A 449 10.96 1.15 -15.78
N ARG A 450 10.53 1.87 -14.73
CA ARG A 450 10.78 1.48 -13.34
C ARG A 450 9.98 0.24 -12.98
N LEU A 451 8.76 0.12 -13.48
CA LEU A 451 7.90 -1.05 -13.26
C LEU A 451 8.43 -2.28 -13.97
N VAL A 452 8.90 -2.16 -15.21
CA VAL A 452 9.58 -3.27 -15.92
C VAL A 452 10.78 -3.75 -15.10
N THR A 453 11.64 -2.83 -14.67
CA THR A 453 12.80 -3.14 -13.81
C THR A 453 12.38 -3.78 -12.48
N PHE A 454 11.24 -3.34 -11.91
CA PHE A 454 10.72 -3.86 -10.65
C PHE A 454 10.21 -5.29 -10.79
N CYS A 455 9.42 -5.59 -11.85
CA CYS A 455 8.93 -6.94 -12.13
C CYS A 455 10.07 -7.95 -12.29
N LEU A 456 11.16 -7.56 -12.97
CA LEU A 456 12.32 -8.43 -13.20
C LEU A 456 13.11 -8.77 -11.92
N ARG A 457 12.86 -8.11 -10.79
CA ARG A 457 13.55 -8.41 -9.53
C ARG A 457 13.23 -9.80 -9.00
N SER A 458 12.05 -10.36 -9.29
CA SER A 458 11.69 -11.72 -8.88
C SER A 458 12.63 -12.78 -9.43
N LEU A 459 13.27 -12.50 -10.57
CA LEU A 459 14.20 -13.42 -11.24
C LEU A 459 15.63 -13.30 -10.73
N ARG A 460 15.92 -12.29 -9.90
CA ARG A 460 17.26 -12.04 -9.34
C ARG A 460 17.53 -12.81 -8.05
N ASP A 461 16.48 -13.18 -7.33
CA ASP A 461 16.55 -13.76 -5.99
C ASP A 461 15.58 -14.95 -5.85
N PRO A 462 16.08 -16.21 -5.86
CA PRO A 462 15.23 -17.40 -5.75
C PRO A 462 14.44 -17.47 -4.43
N ALA A 463 14.89 -16.79 -3.36
CA ALA A 463 14.11 -16.69 -2.11
C ALA A 463 12.82 -15.85 -2.29
N THR A 464 12.75 -15.01 -3.34
CA THR A 464 11.56 -14.20 -3.68
C THR A 464 10.66 -14.83 -4.74
N ALA A 465 11.14 -15.84 -5.48
CA ALA A 465 10.35 -16.61 -6.44
C ALA A 465 9.45 -17.64 -5.74
N SER A 466 9.90 -18.21 -4.61
CA SER A 466 9.15 -19.20 -3.82
C SER A 466 7.90 -18.64 -3.10
N THR A 467 7.75 -17.31 -2.99
CA THR A 467 6.60 -16.68 -2.31
C THR A 467 5.31 -16.66 -3.13
N ALA A 468 5.32 -17.18 -4.36
CA ALA A 468 4.10 -17.38 -5.14
C ALA A 468 3.18 -18.47 -4.56
N GLY A 469 3.60 -19.20 -3.52
CA GLY A 469 2.88 -20.30 -2.87
C GLY A 469 2.79 -20.19 -1.34
N GLY A 470 2.03 -19.24 -0.79
CA GLY A 470 1.67 -19.25 0.63
C GLY A 470 2.75 -18.81 1.63
N VAL A 471 2.28 -18.31 2.77
CA VAL A 471 2.96 -17.86 3.99
C VAL A 471 4.44 -18.26 4.12
N ALA A 472 5.37 -17.33 3.89
CA ALA A 472 6.76 -17.54 4.27
C ALA A 472 7.03 -16.98 5.68
N ALA A 473 7.34 -17.88 6.60
CA ALA A 473 8.19 -17.55 7.73
C ALA A 473 9.51 -16.98 7.18
N ALA A 474 9.92 -15.82 7.68
CA ALA A 474 11.22 -15.25 7.38
C ALA A 474 12.32 -16.13 8.00
N GLY A 475 12.88 -17.04 7.21
CA GLY A 475 14.07 -17.81 7.57
C GLY A 475 15.33 -16.92 7.52
N ASN A 476 16.13 -16.99 8.58
CA ASN A 476 17.40 -16.29 8.74
C ASN A 476 18.44 -16.73 7.69
N VAL A 477 19.18 -15.78 7.11
CA VAL A 477 20.44 -16.05 6.39
C VAL A 477 21.58 -15.56 7.26
N ALA A 478 22.16 -16.48 8.03
CA ALA A 478 23.43 -16.30 8.71
C ALA A 478 24.16 -17.64 8.76
N ASP A 479 24.74 -18.06 7.63
CA ASP A 479 26.12 -18.53 7.62
C ASP A 479 26.66 -18.59 6.19
N ALA A 480 27.86 -18.05 5.99
CA ALA A 480 28.69 -18.26 4.79
C ALA A 480 30.13 -17.84 5.13
N GLY A 481 30.75 -18.58 6.06
CA GLY A 481 32.19 -18.64 6.22
C GLY A 481 32.82 -19.68 5.29
N ALA A 482 33.96 -19.33 4.69
CA ALA A 482 34.65 -20.03 3.60
C ALA A 482 35.28 -21.40 3.96
N SER A 483 35.45 -22.28 2.96
CA SER A 483 36.78 -22.81 2.54
C SER A 483 36.74 -23.70 1.29
N ASP A 484 37.67 -23.38 0.37
CA ASP A 484 38.54 -24.21 -0.49
C ASP A 484 38.08 -25.26 -1.53
N ALA A 485 38.55 -24.95 -2.76
CA ALA A 485 39.36 -25.75 -3.68
C ALA A 485 38.74 -26.71 -4.73
N ALA A 486 39.09 -26.37 -5.99
CA ALA A 486 39.39 -27.21 -7.17
C ALA A 486 38.38 -27.32 -8.34
N ALA A 487 38.96 -27.16 -9.54
CA ALA A 487 38.51 -27.51 -10.90
C ALA A 487 37.76 -26.46 -11.78
N PRO A 488 38.00 -26.44 -13.12
CA PRO A 488 38.16 -25.20 -13.90
C PRO A 488 37.11 -24.97 -15.01
N SER A 489 37.08 -23.73 -15.53
CA SER A 489 36.51 -23.33 -16.83
C SER A 489 35.01 -23.56 -17.09
N SER A 490 34.14 -22.79 -16.42
CA SER A 490 32.77 -22.50 -16.89
C SER A 490 32.23 -21.16 -16.37
N ARG A 491 33.10 -20.16 -16.13
CA ARG A 491 32.75 -18.85 -15.57
C ARG A 491 32.10 -17.89 -16.58
N LEU A 492 31.03 -18.30 -17.25
CA LEU A 492 29.92 -17.36 -17.42
C LEU A 492 29.29 -17.27 -16.04
N THR A 493 29.72 -16.28 -15.24
CA THR A 493 29.27 -16.16 -13.85
C THR A 493 27.75 -16.19 -13.80
N GLN A 494 27.16 -16.86 -12.82
CA GLN A 494 25.70 -16.89 -12.60
C GLN A 494 25.07 -15.48 -12.65
N ALA A 495 25.81 -14.44 -12.28
CA ALA A 495 25.43 -13.04 -12.42
C ALA A 495 25.33 -12.56 -13.89
N HIS A 496 26.24 -12.98 -14.77
CA HIS A 496 26.11 -12.76 -16.22
C HIS A 496 24.94 -13.54 -16.80
N GLN A 497 24.71 -14.80 -16.40
CA GLN A 497 23.54 -15.56 -16.85
C GLN A 497 22.21 -14.88 -16.44
N ARG A 498 22.16 -14.28 -15.24
CA ARG A 498 21.01 -13.50 -14.74
C ARG A 498 20.82 -12.18 -15.49
N LEU A 499 21.89 -11.44 -15.79
CA LEU A 499 21.84 -10.20 -16.57
C LEU A 499 21.37 -10.46 -18.02
N ILE A 500 21.87 -11.54 -18.63
CA ILE A 500 21.44 -12.00 -19.96
C ILE A 500 19.93 -12.29 -19.93
N GLN A 501 19.45 -13.02 -18.92
CA GLN A 501 18.03 -13.35 -18.78
C GLN A 501 17.13 -12.11 -18.51
N GLU A 502 17.62 -11.09 -17.82
CA GLU A 502 16.90 -9.84 -17.58
C GLU A 502 16.75 -8.98 -18.83
N GLU A 503 17.83 -8.82 -19.61
CA GLU A 503 17.80 -8.07 -20.87
C GLU A 503 16.83 -8.71 -21.86
N HIS A 504 16.75 -10.03 -21.84
CA HIS A 504 15.88 -10.82 -22.69
C HIS A 504 14.40 -10.70 -22.29
N LEU A 505 14.03 -10.78 -21.00
CA LEU A 505 12.61 -10.78 -20.59
C LEU A 505 11.98 -9.39 -20.50
N ALA A 506 12.78 -8.33 -20.40
CA ALA A 506 12.30 -6.95 -20.26
C ALA A 506 11.30 -6.50 -21.36
N PRO A 507 11.49 -6.82 -22.66
CA PRO A 507 10.53 -6.50 -23.71
C PRO A 507 9.17 -7.18 -23.51
N ALA A 508 9.15 -8.45 -23.09
CA ALA A 508 7.91 -9.18 -22.83
C ALA A 508 7.16 -8.61 -21.61
N VAL A 509 7.87 -8.25 -20.53
CA VAL A 509 7.28 -7.55 -19.38
C VAL A 509 6.72 -6.19 -19.79
N SER A 510 7.48 -5.43 -20.59
CA SER A 510 7.05 -4.14 -21.13
C SER A 510 5.77 -4.27 -21.98
N GLU A 511 5.69 -5.30 -22.83
CA GLU A 511 4.49 -5.61 -23.61
C GLU A 511 3.30 -6.01 -22.76
N ALA A 512 3.48 -6.89 -21.77
CA ALA A 512 2.42 -7.27 -20.84
C ALA A 512 1.86 -6.07 -20.06
N LEU A 513 2.72 -5.18 -19.54
CA LEU A 513 2.26 -3.99 -18.82
C LEU A 513 1.52 -3.00 -19.74
N ARG A 514 1.94 -2.85 -21.00
CA ARG A 514 1.20 -2.05 -22.00
C ARG A 514 -0.13 -2.69 -22.35
N HIS A 515 -0.21 -4.02 -22.41
CA HIS A 515 -1.44 -4.75 -22.65
C HIS A 515 -2.44 -4.57 -21.50
N VAL A 516 -1.97 -4.66 -20.25
CA VAL A 516 -2.78 -4.33 -19.06
C VAL A 516 -3.32 -2.89 -19.15
N ALA A 517 -2.46 -1.92 -19.45
CA ALA A 517 -2.88 -0.53 -19.60
C ALA A 517 -3.89 -0.34 -20.75
N HIS A 518 -3.72 -1.07 -21.85
CA HIS A 518 -4.65 -1.05 -22.97
C HIS A 518 -6.03 -1.62 -22.56
N ALA A 519 -6.05 -2.79 -21.93
CA ALA A 519 -7.26 -3.45 -21.44
C ALA A 519 -8.02 -2.58 -20.43
N LEU A 520 -7.32 -1.88 -19.54
CA LEU A 520 -7.95 -0.92 -18.61
C LEU A 520 -8.66 0.24 -19.32
N MET A 521 -8.20 0.64 -20.52
CA MET A 521 -8.84 1.69 -21.31
C MET A 521 -10.05 1.19 -22.10
N VAL A 522 -9.95 0.01 -22.73
CA VAL A 522 -10.95 -0.46 -23.71
C VAL A 522 -11.81 -1.64 -23.24
N GLY A 523 -11.51 -2.23 -22.09
CA GLY A 523 -12.09 -3.49 -21.61
C GLY A 523 -11.31 -4.71 -22.11
N THR A 524 -11.30 -5.78 -21.32
CA THR A 524 -10.60 -7.05 -21.66
C THR A 524 -11.17 -7.72 -22.89
N GLU A 525 -12.49 -7.62 -23.13
CA GLU A 525 -13.14 -8.16 -24.34
C GLU A 525 -12.59 -7.50 -25.61
N SER A 526 -12.41 -6.18 -25.60
CA SER A 526 -11.86 -5.44 -26.75
C SER A 526 -10.34 -5.58 -26.89
N ALA A 527 -9.62 -5.75 -25.78
CA ALA A 527 -8.18 -5.97 -25.81
C ALA A 527 -7.81 -7.39 -26.27
N GLY A 528 -8.68 -8.37 -26.03
CA GLY A 528 -8.39 -9.79 -26.30
C GLY A 528 -7.33 -10.37 -25.36
N PRO A 529 -7.13 -11.70 -25.39
CA PRO A 529 -6.11 -12.37 -24.58
C PRO A 529 -4.72 -11.79 -24.85
N PHE A 530 -3.81 -11.87 -23.87
CA PHE A 530 -2.42 -11.50 -24.13
C PHE A 530 -1.88 -12.39 -25.26
N PRO A 531 -1.28 -11.82 -26.32
CA PRO A 531 -0.85 -12.61 -27.46
C PRO A 531 0.21 -13.64 -27.02
N ALA A 532 -0.19 -14.91 -26.98
CA ALA A 532 0.68 -16.04 -26.62
C ALA A 532 1.90 -16.14 -27.55
N ALA A 533 1.74 -15.69 -28.81
CA ALA A 533 2.79 -15.54 -29.82
C ALA A 533 3.29 -14.09 -29.94
N SER A 534 3.35 -13.33 -28.84
CA SER A 534 3.97 -12.00 -28.88
C SER A 534 5.38 -12.12 -29.43
N HIS A 535 5.73 -11.26 -30.40
CA HIS A 535 7.06 -11.27 -31.01
C HIS A 535 8.16 -11.20 -29.93
N SER A 536 7.90 -10.49 -28.83
CA SER A 536 8.80 -10.41 -27.67
C SER A 536 9.01 -11.75 -26.98
N LEU A 537 7.98 -12.60 -26.84
CA LEU A 537 8.12 -13.95 -26.27
C LEU A 537 8.70 -14.95 -27.27
N ALA A 538 8.40 -14.82 -28.56
CA ALA A 538 9.01 -15.65 -29.61
C ALA A 538 10.51 -15.38 -29.78
N VAL A 539 10.95 -14.11 -29.68
CA VAL A 539 12.38 -13.72 -29.69
C VAL A 539 13.13 -14.26 -28.47
N LEU A 540 12.44 -14.47 -27.35
CA LEU A 540 12.99 -15.01 -26.11
C LEU A 540 13.31 -16.50 -26.17
N VAL A 541 12.47 -17.25 -26.87
CA VAL A 541 12.48 -18.73 -26.88
C VAL A 541 13.42 -19.27 -27.97
N GLY A 542 13.81 -18.45 -28.94
CA GLY A 542 14.51 -18.92 -30.14
C GLY A 542 13.64 -19.89 -30.95
N GLU A 543 14.14 -20.40 -32.08
CA GLU A 543 13.45 -21.42 -32.89
C GLU A 543 13.37 -22.81 -32.21
N SER A 544 13.47 -22.88 -30.88
CA SER A 544 13.45 -24.09 -30.07
C SER A 544 12.02 -24.42 -29.64
N GLU A 545 11.52 -25.60 -30.02
CA GLU A 545 10.13 -26.00 -29.80
C GLU A 545 9.87 -26.52 -28.37
N GLY A 546 8.77 -26.05 -27.76
CA GLY A 546 8.08 -26.71 -26.63
C GLY A 546 8.47 -26.24 -25.23
N ASP A 547 9.60 -26.73 -24.71
CA ASP A 547 9.96 -26.56 -23.29
C ASP A 547 10.43 -25.13 -22.98
N ASP A 548 11.15 -24.49 -23.90
CA ASP A 548 11.66 -23.12 -23.74
C ASP A 548 10.51 -22.07 -23.75
N GLU A 549 9.44 -22.32 -24.52
CA GLU A 549 8.24 -21.46 -24.55
C GLU A 549 7.50 -21.49 -23.21
N ARG A 550 7.32 -22.70 -22.66
CA ARG A 550 6.68 -22.90 -21.37
C ARG A 550 7.47 -22.23 -20.25
N GLU A 551 8.80 -22.38 -20.24
CA GLU A 551 9.66 -21.70 -19.27
C GLU A 551 9.55 -20.17 -19.39
N GLY A 552 9.57 -19.62 -20.62
CA GLY A 552 9.41 -18.19 -20.87
C GLY A 552 8.08 -17.63 -20.33
N LYS A 553 6.97 -18.34 -20.57
CA LYS A 553 5.64 -18.00 -20.05
C LYS A 553 5.61 -17.99 -18.52
N GLU A 554 6.15 -19.01 -17.89
CA GLU A 554 6.17 -19.13 -16.43
C GLU A 554 7.01 -18.00 -15.79
N ARG A 555 8.17 -17.68 -16.37
CA ARG A 555 9.01 -16.58 -15.88
C ARG A 555 8.35 -15.21 -16.03
N LEU A 556 7.62 -15.00 -17.13
CA LEU A 556 6.81 -13.79 -17.31
C LEU A 556 5.69 -13.73 -16.27
N ALA A 557 5.00 -14.84 -16.02
CA ALA A 557 3.97 -14.93 -14.99
C ALA A 557 4.53 -14.57 -13.60
N VAL A 558 5.69 -15.13 -13.22
CA VAL A 558 6.39 -14.80 -11.96
C VAL A 558 6.77 -13.31 -11.88
N ALA A 559 7.24 -12.72 -12.98
CA ALA A 559 7.58 -11.29 -13.02
C ALA A 559 6.35 -10.39 -12.84
N LEU A 560 5.21 -10.74 -13.45
CA LEU A 560 3.95 -10.00 -13.30
C LEU A 560 3.32 -10.19 -11.91
N ALA A 561 3.35 -11.42 -11.39
CA ALA A 561 2.90 -11.75 -10.04
C ALA A 561 3.67 -10.96 -8.98
N TYR A 562 4.97 -10.73 -9.20
CA TYR A 562 5.78 -9.90 -8.30
C TYR A 562 5.26 -8.46 -8.18
N LEU A 563 4.78 -7.86 -9.26
CA LEU A 563 4.12 -6.54 -9.20
C LEU A 563 2.73 -6.63 -8.56
N ARG A 564 1.92 -7.62 -8.96
CA ARG A 564 0.57 -7.90 -8.45
C ARG A 564 0.57 -7.97 -6.91
N ASP A 565 1.53 -8.69 -6.35
CA ASP A 565 1.56 -9.01 -4.92
C ASP A 565 2.28 -7.93 -4.07
N ARG A 566 2.90 -6.93 -4.71
CA ARG A 566 3.67 -5.86 -4.03
C ARG A 566 3.11 -4.46 -4.19
N VAL A 567 2.05 -4.30 -4.98
CA VAL A 567 1.27 -3.05 -4.96
C VAL A 567 0.60 -2.89 -3.60
N GLY A 568 0.86 -1.75 -2.96
CA GLY A 568 0.37 -1.43 -1.62
C GLY A 568 -0.66 -0.30 -1.63
N VAL A 569 -1.67 -0.43 -0.77
CA VAL A 569 -2.68 0.60 -0.51
C VAL A 569 -2.42 1.25 0.86
N PRO A 570 -2.53 2.57 1.01
CA PRO A 570 -2.75 3.57 -0.04
C PRO A 570 -1.44 4.00 -0.74
N ARG A 571 -0.28 3.42 -0.40
CA ARG A 571 1.05 3.88 -0.87
C ARG A 571 1.14 4.11 -2.38
N ASP A 572 0.74 3.10 -3.15
CA ASP A 572 0.95 3.09 -4.61
C ASP A 572 -0.31 3.52 -5.35
N LEU A 573 -1.46 3.00 -4.93
CA LEU A 573 -2.76 3.19 -5.55
C LEU A 573 -3.86 3.28 -4.48
N SER A 574 -4.98 3.92 -4.83
CA SER A 574 -6.22 3.77 -4.08
C SER A 574 -6.68 2.30 -4.07
N TYR A 575 -7.50 1.92 -3.09
CA TYR A 575 -8.03 0.57 -2.99
C TYR A 575 -8.68 0.05 -4.29
N PRO A 576 -9.68 0.72 -4.88
CA PRO A 576 -10.32 0.21 -6.10
C PRO A 576 -9.33 0.14 -7.28
N ALA A 577 -8.36 1.06 -7.36
CA ALA A 577 -7.31 1.00 -8.38
C ALA A 577 -6.36 -0.19 -8.18
N ALA A 578 -5.99 -0.50 -6.94
CA ALA A 578 -5.18 -1.69 -6.63
C ALA A 578 -5.91 -2.98 -7.01
N ARG A 579 -7.22 -3.09 -6.75
CA ARG A 579 -8.04 -4.23 -7.21
C ARG A 579 -8.01 -4.36 -8.73
N GLN A 580 -8.23 -3.26 -9.45
CA GLN A 580 -8.19 -3.25 -10.91
C GLN A 580 -6.82 -3.71 -11.44
N LEU A 581 -5.72 -3.21 -10.87
CA LEU A 581 -4.38 -3.63 -11.28
C LEU A 581 -4.15 -5.12 -11.00
N ARG A 582 -4.49 -5.62 -9.81
CA ARG A 582 -4.30 -7.03 -9.46
C ARG A 582 -5.10 -7.95 -10.38
N ALA A 583 -6.36 -7.63 -10.63
CA ALA A 583 -7.23 -8.41 -11.52
C ALA A 583 -6.75 -8.40 -12.98
N HIS A 584 -6.30 -7.26 -13.50
CA HIS A 584 -5.77 -7.21 -14.87
C HIS A 584 -4.42 -7.89 -15.02
N LEU A 585 -3.55 -7.84 -14.00
CA LEU A 585 -2.32 -8.64 -13.99
C LEU A 585 -2.65 -10.14 -13.93
N GLN A 586 -3.60 -10.56 -13.08
CA GLN A 586 -4.06 -11.95 -13.01
C GLN A 586 -4.62 -12.43 -14.34
N TRP A 587 -5.41 -11.59 -15.02
CA TRP A 587 -5.95 -11.89 -16.34
C TRP A 587 -4.85 -12.17 -17.37
N VAL A 588 -3.79 -11.35 -17.40
CA VAL A 588 -2.63 -11.62 -18.27
C VAL A 588 -1.91 -12.90 -17.83
N ILE A 589 -1.66 -13.10 -16.54
CA ILE A 589 -0.98 -14.30 -16.01
C ILE A 589 -1.70 -15.59 -16.43
N ARG A 590 -3.04 -15.62 -16.33
CA ARG A 590 -3.83 -16.80 -16.73
C ARG A 590 -3.80 -17.07 -18.23
N SER A 591 -3.68 -16.03 -19.06
CA SER A 591 -3.53 -16.20 -20.51
C SER A 591 -2.16 -16.77 -20.93
N LEU A 592 -1.21 -16.91 -19.99
CA LEU A 592 0.08 -17.55 -20.21
C LEU A 592 0.06 -19.06 -19.89
N ASP A 593 -1.10 -19.65 -19.58
CA ASP A 593 -1.25 -21.05 -19.14
C ASP A 593 -0.39 -21.42 -17.90
N SER A 594 -0.07 -20.42 -17.08
CA SER A 594 0.68 -20.58 -15.82
C SER A 594 -0.22 -21.16 -14.72
N GLN A 595 0.38 -21.90 -13.76
CA GLN A 595 -0.32 -22.42 -12.58
C GLN A 595 -0.48 -21.38 -11.44
N LEU A 596 -0.09 -20.11 -11.67
CA LEU A 596 0.03 -19.02 -10.67
C LEU A 596 -1.19 -18.11 -10.45
#